data_AF-A0A821P4K1-F1
#
_entry.id   AF-A0A821P4K1-F1
#
_cell.length_a   1.000
_cell.length_b   1.000
_cell.length_c   1.000
_cell.angle_alpha   90.00
_cell.angle_beta   90.00
_cell.angle_gamma   90.00
#
_symmetry.space_group_name_H-M   'P 1'
#
loop_
_entity.id
_entity.type
_entity.pdbx_description
1 polymer ?
#
loop_
_entity_poly.entity_id
_entity_poly.type
_entity_poly.pdbx_seq_one_letter_code
_entity_poly.pdbx_strand_id
1 'polypeptide(L)'
;GDYRKILLELLKDPTKRTEKAGNEKYENVELPGYKQPEIYKEDIIQQGTMKAAPNFDAGRDADALRKAMKGFGTDEKTLIAILGNRNTAQRLEIKATFKSKLGR
;
A
#
# COMPACT_ATOMS: atom_id res chain seq x y z
N GLY A 1 6.43 -12.47 -33.85
CA GLY A 1 5.84 -11.34 -33.10
C GLY A 1 6.56 -11.22 -31.78
N ASP A 2 6.96 -10.01 -31.40
CA ASP A 2 7.91 -9.72 -30.31
C ASP A 2 7.30 -9.86 -28.89
N TYR A 3 6.34 -10.77 -28.73
CA TYR A 3 5.58 -10.99 -27.49
C TYR A 3 6.46 -11.45 -26.34
N ARG A 4 7.57 -12.12 -26.67
CA ARG A 4 8.57 -12.58 -25.70
C ARG A 4 9.16 -11.42 -24.91
N LYS A 5 9.40 -10.28 -25.56
CA LYS A 5 10.01 -9.11 -24.94
C LYS A 5 9.05 -8.42 -23.97
N ILE A 6 7.78 -8.28 -24.35
CA ILE A 6 6.73 -7.69 -23.50
C ILE A 6 6.47 -8.58 -22.28
N LEU A 7 6.38 -9.90 -22.47
CA LEU A 7 6.18 -10.84 -21.36
C LEU A 7 7.36 -10.82 -20.39
N LEU A 8 8.60 -10.76 -20.90
CA LEU A 8 9.79 -10.63 -20.07
C LEU A 8 9.86 -9.29 -19.35
N GLU A 9 9.28 -8.21 -19.90
CA GLU A 9 9.18 -6.91 -19.23
C GLU A 9 8.21 -6.95 -18.04
N LEU A 10 7.06 -7.62 -18.21
CA LEU A 10 6.04 -7.78 -17.19
C LEU A 10 6.45 -8.71 -16.04
N LEU A 11 7.35 -9.65 -16.31
CA LEU A 11 7.89 -10.60 -15.34
C LEU A 11 9.09 -10.06 -14.54
N LYS A 12 9.57 -8.84 -14.82
CA LYS A 12 10.68 -8.23 -14.06
C LYS A 12 10.18 -7.78 -12.68
N ASP A 13 11.06 -7.91 -11.68
CA ASP A 13 10.77 -7.57 -10.28
C ASP A 13 10.22 -6.13 -10.15
N PRO A 14 9.01 -5.95 -9.58
CA PRO A 14 8.31 -4.67 -9.56
C PRO A 14 8.99 -3.59 -8.69
N THR A 15 10.03 -3.95 -7.96
CA THR A 15 10.81 -3.06 -7.09
C THR A 15 11.95 -2.36 -7.80
N LYS A 16 12.29 -2.74 -9.04
CA LYS A 16 13.29 -2.05 -9.87
C LYS A 16 12.61 -1.28 -11.01
N ARG A 17 11.85 -0.24 -10.64
CA ARG A 17 11.25 0.69 -11.61
C ARG A 17 12.35 1.61 -12.15
N THR A 18 12.67 1.52 -13.43
CA THR A 18 13.56 2.50 -14.08
C THR A 18 12.77 3.80 -14.31
N GLU A 19 13.38 4.94 -13.98
CA GLU A 19 12.73 6.25 -13.88
C GLU A 19 12.33 6.89 -15.23
N LYS A 20 12.38 6.15 -16.34
CA LYS A 20 12.13 6.67 -17.70
C LYS A 20 10.92 6.04 -18.40
N ALA A 21 9.79 5.94 -17.71
CA ALA A 21 8.51 5.60 -18.34
C ALA A 21 7.46 6.66 -18.00
N GLY A 22 7.79 7.93 -18.30
CA GLY A 22 6.81 9.01 -18.38
C GLY A 22 6.29 9.10 -19.81
N ASN A 23 5.03 8.75 -19.99
CA ASN A 23 4.14 9.16 -21.08
C ASN A 23 4.76 9.30 -22.49
N GLU A 24 4.99 8.17 -23.16
CA GLU A 24 5.16 8.19 -24.62
C GLU A 24 4.22 7.18 -25.28
N LYS A 25 3.10 7.75 -25.77
CA LYS A 25 2.28 7.30 -26.93
C LYS A 25 1.63 5.92 -26.86
N TYR A 26 0.61 5.81 -26.01
CA TYR A 26 -0.60 5.07 -26.38
C TYR A 26 -1.57 6.06 -27.03
N GLU A 27 -1.36 6.40 -28.31
CA GLU A 27 -2.42 7.06 -29.06
C GLU A 27 -3.52 6.03 -29.34
N ASN A 28 -4.77 6.45 -29.12
CA ASN A 28 -6.00 5.65 -29.16
C ASN A 28 -6.00 4.58 -30.26
N VAL A 29 -5.72 3.32 -29.88
CA VAL A 29 -5.91 2.17 -30.78
C VAL A 29 -7.39 1.78 -30.71
N GLU A 30 -8.16 2.16 -31.72
CA GLU A 30 -9.58 1.84 -31.81
C GLU A 30 -9.73 0.37 -32.21
N LEU A 31 -10.02 -0.49 -31.23
CA LEU A 31 -10.22 -1.92 -31.44
C LEU A 31 -11.59 -2.16 -32.11
N PRO A 32 -11.64 -2.82 -33.29
CA PRO A 32 -12.90 -3.03 -34.01
C PRO A 32 -13.86 -3.88 -33.16
N GLY A 33 -15.03 -3.31 -32.86
CA GLY A 33 -16.09 -4.00 -32.11
C GLY A 33 -15.98 -3.94 -30.59
N TYR A 34 -14.91 -3.39 -30.03
CA TYR A 34 -14.86 -3.07 -28.60
C TYR A 34 -15.45 -1.68 -28.37
N LYS A 35 -16.75 -1.64 -28.06
CA LYS A 35 -17.34 -0.45 -27.44
C LYS A 35 -16.85 -0.43 -25.99
N GLN A 36 -16.00 0.54 -25.66
CA GLN A 36 -15.69 0.83 -24.25
C GLN A 36 -17.03 1.11 -23.53
N PRO A 37 -17.47 0.31 -22.54
CA PRO A 37 -18.62 0.69 -21.73
C PRO A 37 -18.38 2.07 -21.14
N GLU A 38 -19.34 3.00 -21.26
CA GLU A 38 -19.20 4.41 -20.85
C GLU A 38 -19.01 4.61 -19.33
N ILE A 39 -18.88 3.53 -18.56
CA ILE A 39 -18.71 3.51 -17.11
C ILE A 39 -17.22 3.56 -16.73
N TYR A 40 -16.50 4.63 -17.08
CA TYR A 40 -15.24 4.97 -16.38
C TYR A 40 -14.87 6.46 -16.51
N LYS A 41 -15.80 7.33 -16.16
CA LYS A 41 -15.53 8.74 -15.84
C LYS A 41 -16.39 9.27 -14.70
N GLU A 42 -16.95 8.39 -13.87
CA GLU A 42 -17.14 8.83 -12.50
C GLU A 42 -15.75 8.86 -11.90
N ASP A 43 -15.40 9.94 -11.21
CA ASP A 43 -14.17 10.03 -10.43
C ASP A 43 -14.11 8.78 -9.57
N ILE A 44 -13.44 7.72 -10.03
CA ILE A 44 -13.03 6.62 -9.18
C ILE A 44 -12.00 7.31 -8.33
N ILE A 45 -12.46 7.93 -7.25
CA ILE A 45 -11.58 8.65 -6.38
C ILE A 45 -10.71 7.53 -5.85
N GLN A 46 -9.48 7.45 -6.35
CA GLN A 46 -8.54 6.38 -6.07
C GLN A 46 -7.98 6.66 -4.67
N GLN A 47 -8.90 6.75 -3.71
CA GLN A 47 -8.61 6.98 -2.33
C GLN A 47 -8.23 5.62 -1.77
N GLY A 48 -7.06 5.56 -1.14
CA GLY A 48 -6.71 4.39 -0.35
C GLY A 48 -7.85 4.06 0.62
N THR A 49 -8.15 2.77 0.76
CA THR A 49 -9.15 2.25 1.72
C THR A 49 -8.73 2.51 3.17
N MET A 50 -7.44 2.70 3.42
CA MET A 50 -6.92 3.07 4.73
C MET A 50 -6.98 4.59 4.95
N LYS A 51 -7.87 5.03 5.83
CA LYS A 51 -7.96 6.42 6.31
C LYS A 51 -7.12 6.62 7.57
N ALA A 52 -6.80 7.88 7.89
CA ALA A 52 -6.18 8.21 9.17
C ALA A 52 -7.14 7.85 10.32
N ALA A 53 -6.66 7.14 11.33
CA ALA A 53 -7.46 6.88 12.52
C ALA A 53 -7.75 8.20 13.25
N PRO A 54 -9.02 8.47 13.65
CA PRO A 54 -9.33 9.61 14.52
C PRO A 54 -8.72 9.40 15.91
N ASN A 55 -8.30 10.49 16.58
CA ASN A 55 -7.73 10.47 17.93
C ASN A 55 -6.51 9.53 18.07
N PHE A 56 -5.65 9.52 17.06
CA PHE A 56 -4.45 8.68 17.04
C PHE A 56 -3.44 9.07 18.12
N ASP A 57 -2.89 8.06 18.79
CA ASP A 57 -1.82 8.18 19.78
C ASP A 57 -0.76 7.10 19.51
N ALA A 58 0.38 7.51 18.95
CA ALA A 58 1.49 6.63 18.63
C ALA A 58 2.07 5.92 19.86
N GLY A 59 2.01 6.57 21.03
CA GLY A 59 2.49 6.02 22.30
C GLY A 59 1.65 4.85 22.76
N ARG A 60 0.33 5.00 22.76
CA ARG A 60 -0.63 3.95 23.16
C ARG A 60 -0.57 2.77 22.21
N ASP A 61 -0.53 3.03 20.90
CA ASP A 61 -0.41 1.97 19.89
C ASP A 61 0.92 1.21 20.04
N ALA A 62 2.04 1.90 20.28
CA ALA A 62 3.33 1.26 20.52
C ALA A 62 3.34 0.37 21.77
N ASP A 63 2.69 0.78 22.87
CA ASP A 63 2.60 -0.02 24.09
C ASP A 63 1.72 -1.26 23.89
N ALA A 64 0.60 -1.10 23.18
CA ALA A 64 -0.29 -2.20 22.84
C ALA A 64 0.39 -3.23 21.94
N LEU A 65 1.14 -2.77 20.93
CA LEU A 65 1.96 -3.64 20.08
C LEU A 65 3.02 -4.38 20.88
N ARG A 66 3.69 -3.71 21.82
CA ARG A 66 4.70 -4.35 22.69
C ARG A 66 4.05 -5.42 23.55
N LYS A 67 2.87 -5.15 24.12
CA LYS A 67 2.12 -6.12 24.92
C LYS A 67 1.71 -7.33 24.09
N ALA A 68 1.23 -7.11 22.86
CA ALA A 68 0.83 -8.15 21.92
C ALA A 68 1.98 -9.09 21.54
N MET A 69 3.24 -8.62 21.57
CA MET A 69 4.44 -9.39 21.19
C MET A 69 5.28 -9.91 22.37
N LYS A 70 5.00 -9.50 23.63
CA LYS A 70 5.87 -9.79 24.79
C LYS A 70 5.69 -11.22 25.36
N GLY A 71 4.55 -11.87 25.14
CA GLY A 71 4.20 -13.17 25.72
C GLY A 71 4.68 -14.39 24.93
N PHE A 72 4.29 -15.59 25.37
CA PHE A 72 4.47 -16.81 24.57
C PHE A 72 3.42 -16.81 23.44
N GLY A 73 3.86 -16.59 22.21
CA GLY A 73 3.00 -16.35 21.07
C GLY A 73 2.80 -14.86 20.77
N THR A 74 1.86 -14.54 19.89
CA THR A 74 1.53 -13.16 19.50
C THR A 74 0.03 -12.97 19.58
N ASP A 75 -0.44 -11.83 20.07
CA ASP A 75 -1.86 -11.46 19.96
C ASP A 75 -2.10 -10.86 18.57
N GLU A 76 -2.39 -11.72 17.59
CA GLU A 76 -2.57 -11.29 16.20
C GLU A 76 -3.81 -10.40 16.04
N LYS A 77 -4.84 -10.58 16.88
CA LYS A 77 -6.05 -9.75 16.83
C LYS A 77 -5.71 -8.30 17.13
N THR A 78 -4.93 -8.04 18.18
CA THR A 78 -4.46 -6.70 18.52
C THR A 78 -3.52 -6.15 17.45
N LEU A 79 -2.60 -6.97 16.94
CA LEU A 79 -1.66 -6.58 15.88
C LEU A 79 -2.39 -6.11 14.61
N ILE A 80 -3.36 -6.91 14.12
CA ILE A 80 -4.15 -6.63 12.93
C ILE A 80 -5.05 -5.42 13.15
N ALA A 81 -5.69 -5.30 14.33
CA ALA A 81 -6.57 -4.18 14.63
C ALA A 81 -5.82 -2.83 14.64
N ILE A 82 -4.58 -2.81 15.14
CA ILE A 82 -3.76 -1.60 15.13
C ILE A 82 -3.23 -1.35 13.72
N LEU A 83 -2.48 -2.29 13.13
CA LEU A 83 -1.84 -2.02 11.84
C LEU A 83 -2.89 -1.82 10.73
N GLY A 84 -3.90 -2.69 10.64
CA GLY A 84 -4.95 -2.64 9.62
C GLY A 84 -5.81 -1.36 9.62
N ASN A 85 -5.87 -0.64 10.74
CA ASN A 85 -6.68 0.58 10.89
C ASN A 85 -5.83 1.85 11.09
N ARG A 86 -4.57 1.86 10.66
CA ARG A 86 -3.70 3.05 10.68
C ARG A 86 -3.16 3.32 9.28
N ASN A 87 -3.16 4.58 8.88
CA ASN A 87 -2.57 4.97 7.60
C ASN A 87 -1.03 4.87 7.65
N THR A 88 -0.38 5.00 6.50
CA THR A 88 1.09 4.87 6.40
C THR A 88 1.83 5.86 7.30
N ALA A 89 1.37 7.12 7.39
CA ALA A 89 2.01 8.14 8.22
C ALA A 89 1.97 7.78 9.72
N GLN A 90 0.80 7.37 10.21
CA GLN A 90 0.60 6.93 11.59
C GLN A 90 1.45 5.69 11.91
N ARG A 91 1.54 4.73 10.99
CA ARG A 91 2.41 3.55 11.16
C ARG A 91 3.89 3.91 11.27
N LEU A 92 4.36 4.90 10.52
CA LEU A 92 5.74 5.39 10.63
C LEU A 92 5.99 6.04 12.00
N GLU A 93 5.02 6.80 12.50
CA GLU A 93 5.09 7.40 13.85
C GLU A 93 5.11 6.33 14.94
N ILE A 94 4.21 5.34 14.88
CA ILE A 94 4.22 4.17 15.78
C ILE A 94 5.59 3.49 15.76
N LYS A 95 6.19 3.28 14.58
CA LYS A 95 7.52 2.66 14.46
C LYS A 95 8.59 3.47 15.18
N ALA A 96 8.60 4.79 15.01
CA ALA A 96 9.56 5.68 15.67
C ALA A 96 9.39 5.63 17.20
N THR A 97 8.15 5.75 17.68
CA THR A 97 7.82 5.71 19.12
C THR A 97 8.13 4.34 19.73
N PHE A 98 7.77 3.26 19.05
CA PHE A 98 8.06 1.88 19.46
C PHE A 98 9.57 1.64 19.59
N LYS A 99 10.36 2.12 18.62
CA LYS A 99 11.82 2.04 18.65
C LYS A 99 12.40 2.82 19.84
N SER A 100 11.96 4.06 20.04
CA SER A 100 12.36 4.89 21.18
C SER A 100 12.06 4.21 22.53
N LYS A 101 10.86 3.63 22.69
CA LYS A 101 10.42 2.94 23.91
C LYS A 101 11.14 1.61 24.19
N LEU A 102 11.71 0.99 23.16
CA LEU A 102 12.49 -0.26 23.29
C LEU A 102 13.99 -0.04 23.51
N GLY A 103 14.48 1.20 23.36
CA GLY A 103 15.85 1.56 23.70
C GLY A 103 16.93 0.98 22.79
N ARG A 104 16.64 0.76 21.49
CA ARG A 104 17.61 0.30 20.49
C ARG A 104 17.43 1.02 19.15
#